data_AF-A0A7W1FJW2-F1
#
_entry.id   AF-A0A7W1FJW2-F1
#
_cell.length_a   1.000
_cell.length_b   1.000
_cell.length_c   1.000
_cell.angle_alpha   90.00
_cell.angle_beta   90.00
_cell.angle_gamma   90.00
#
_symmetry.space_group_name_H-M   'P 1'
#
loop_
_entity.id
_entity.type
_entity.pdbx_description
1 polymer ?
#
loop_
_entity_poly.entity_id
_entity_poly.type
_entity_poly.pdbx_seq_one_letter_code
_entity_poly.pdbx_strand_id
1 'polypeptide(L)'
;MYSAVKTVADTGPGKHARRMTTPPGRGEPQLALSLSRHRGWHHPRNLPHFDAKLATQMITYRLADSLPAEVALRRPNERDTDGQQRYRKRIESALDGGLGSCCLRMPEIADEIILTWQHFVPERYRLLAWVVMPNHVHVMITVLPGWPLAKIVQSWKSWTGKVITKRQGELGLASPRGWQRDYWDRLIRNEEHFCRARDYIHHNPISAGLCQSPQDWRWSSAVVG
;
A
#
# COMPACT_ATOMS: atom_id res chain seq x y z
N MET A 1 28.00 -17.40 74.73
CA MET A 1 28.52 -17.10 73.38
C MET A 1 27.46 -16.31 72.64
N TYR A 2 27.76 -15.03 72.42
CA TYR A 2 27.13 -13.99 71.60
C TYR A 2 25.63 -13.69 71.65
N SER A 3 25.41 -12.47 72.16
CA SER A 3 24.22 -11.63 72.18
C SER A 3 24.03 -10.87 70.85
N ALA A 4 22.75 -10.61 70.54
CA ALA A 4 22.12 -9.51 69.79
C ALA A 4 22.92 -8.64 68.77
N VAL A 5 22.24 -8.22 67.69
CA VAL A 5 21.72 -6.84 67.48
C VAL A 5 21.27 -6.63 66.02
N LYS A 6 20.10 -5.98 65.87
CA LYS A 6 19.52 -5.38 64.65
C LYS A 6 20.40 -4.27 64.06
N THR A 7 20.43 -4.10 62.74
CA THR A 7 20.36 -2.74 62.13
C THR A 7 19.81 -2.78 60.70
N VAL A 8 18.98 -1.79 60.38
CA VAL A 8 18.42 -1.44 59.06
C VAL A 8 19.12 -0.16 58.59
N ALA A 9 19.42 -0.08 57.27
CA ALA A 9 19.63 1.12 56.41
C ALA A 9 20.49 0.67 55.21
N ASP A 10 20.40 1.11 53.95
CA ASP A 10 19.58 2.07 53.20
C ASP A 10 20.04 1.98 51.71
N THR A 11 19.32 2.67 50.80
CA THR A 11 19.70 3.18 49.46
C THR A 11 19.32 2.37 48.20
N GLY A 12 18.52 3.00 47.32
CA GLY A 12 17.99 2.49 46.03
C GLY A 12 18.98 2.58 44.85
N PRO A 13 18.59 2.87 43.58
CA PRO A 13 17.27 3.06 42.96
C PRO A 13 17.04 2.21 41.67
N GLY A 14 15.85 2.36 41.04
CA GLY A 14 15.74 2.24 39.56
C GLY A 14 14.92 1.09 38.96
N LYS A 15 13.61 1.02 39.24
CA LYS A 15 12.68 0.24 38.39
C LYS A 15 12.30 1.05 37.14
N HIS A 16 12.90 0.73 35.99
CA HIS A 16 12.38 1.11 34.67
C HIS A 16 12.03 -0.12 33.85
N ALA A 17 10.96 -0.81 34.27
CA ALA A 17 10.22 -1.66 33.35
C ALA A 17 9.42 -0.75 32.42
N ARG A 18 9.87 -0.61 31.16
CA ARG A 18 9.12 0.09 30.12
C ARG A 18 7.78 -0.61 29.92
N ARG A 19 6.69 0.12 30.18
CA ARG A 19 5.33 -0.24 29.78
C ARG A 19 5.30 -0.54 28.28
N MET A 20 4.94 -1.77 27.92
CA MET A 20 4.40 -2.07 26.61
C MET A 20 3.06 -1.34 26.48
N THR A 21 3.00 -0.30 25.67
CA THR A 21 1.76 0.39 25.32
C THR A 21 1.04 -0.43 24.26
N THR A 22 -0.08 -1.04 24.66
CA THR A 22 -1.14 -1.57 23.80
C THR A 22 -1.64 -0.47 22.84
N PRO A 23 -2.03 -0.78 21.60
CA PRO A 23 -2.65 0.22 20.73
C PRO A 23 -4.01 0.64 21.31
N PRO A 24 -4.41 1.92 21.21
CA PRO A 24 -5.66 2.39 21.80
C PRO A 24 -6.84 1.80 21.03
N GLY A 25 -7.58 0.92 21.71
CA GLY A 25 -8.92 0.51 21.32
C GLY A 25 -9.95 1.15 22.25
N ARG A 26 -11.05 1.61 21.65
CA ARG A 26 -12.34 2.03 22.22
C ARG A 26 -12.46 3.48 22.67
N GLY A 27 -13.11 4.26 21.80
CA GLY A 27 -13.68 5.55 22.10
C GLY A 27 -14.31 6.22 20.89
N GLU A 28 -15.33 5.62 20.26
CA GLU A 28 -16.30 6.40 19.46
C GLU A 28 -17.71 5.80 19.63
N PRO A 29 -18.56 6.39 20.49
CA PRO A 29 -20.00 6.27 20.37
C PRO A 29 -20.51 7.37 19.42
N GLN A 30 -21.32 6.98 18.44
CA GLN A 30 -22.25 7.86 17.72
C GLN A 30 -21.67 8.81 16.63
N LEU A 31 -20.95 8.27 15.65
CA LEU A 31 -20.88 8.86 14.30
C LEU A 31 -21.17 7.85 13.17
N ALA A 32 -21.93 6.80 13.49
CA ALA A 32 -22.46 5.86 12.51
C ALA A 32 -23.72 6.42 11.84
N LEU A 33 -23.58 7.47 11.02
CA LEU A 33 -24.57 7.90 10.00
C LEU A 33 -24.07 9.03 9.09
N SER A 34 -22.77 9.07 8.80
CA SER A 34 -22.31 9.64 7.53
C SER A 34 -22.01 8.46 6.63
N LEU A 35 -23.05 7.93 5.97
CA LEU A 35 -22.87 7.07 4.81
C LEU A 35 -22.06 7.88 3.81
N SER A 36 -20.74 7.70 3.83
CA SER A 36 -19.88 8.22 2.78
C SER A 36 -20.35 7.52 1.50
N ARG A 37 -21.21 8.23 0.76
CA ARG A 37 -21.89 7.67 -0.41
C ARG A 37 -20.82 7.32 -1.42
N HIS A 38 -20.82 6.07 -1.87
CA HIS A 38 -20.05 5.68 -3.05
C HIS A 38 -20.42 6.63 -4.19
N ARG A 39 -19.41 7.21 -4.83
CA ARG A 39 -19.61 8.37 -5.72
C ARG A 39 -19.82 8.00 -7.20
N GLY A 40 -19.78 6.72 -7.55
CA GLY A 40 -19.71 6.32 -8.96
C GLY A 40 -18.43 6.86 -9.59
N TRP A 41 -18.50 7.32 -10.85
CA TRP A 41 -17.38 8.02 -11.48
C TRP A 41 -17.18 9.42 -10.89
N HIS A 42 -15.97 9.72 -10.43
CA HIS A 42 -15.63 11.04 -9.88
C HIS A 42 -14.18 11.45 -10.15
N HIS A 43 -13.92 12.78 -10.14
CA HIS A 43 -12.61 13.38 -10.42
C HIS A 43 -12.11 14.19 -9.19
N PRO A 44 -11.30 13.62 -8.29
CA PRO A 44 -10.86 14.26 -7.06
C PRO A 44 -9.66 15.21 -7.25
N ARG A 45 -9.07 15.29 -8.45
CA ARG A 45 -8.22 16.38 -8.96
C ARG A 45 -7.54 16.03 -10.29
N ASN A 46 -6.91 14.86 -10.35
CA ASN A 46 -6.07 14.49 -11.48
C ASN A 46 -6.65 13.31 -12.27
N LEU A 47 -7.01 12.19 -11.66
CA LEU A 47 -7.49 11.01 -12.39
C LEU A 47 -8.98 10.72 -12.14
N PRO A 48 -9.73 10.19 -13.14
CA PRO A 48 -11.05 9.65 -12.89
C PRO A 48 -10.94 8.37 -12.06
N HIS A 49 -11.76 8.24 -11.03
CA HIS A 49 -11.91 7.03 -10.24
C HIS A 49 -13.35 6.55 -10.27
N PHE A 50 -13.53 5.25 -10.12
CA PHE A 50 -14.85 4.66 -9.93
C PHE A 50 -15.01 4.16 -8.49
N ASP A 51 -16.13 4.48 -7.85
CA ASP A 51 -16.42 4.03 -6.49
C ASP A 51 -17.84 3.49 -6.40
N ALA A 52 -17.97 2.19 -6.13
CA ALA A 52 -19.24 1.50 -5.98
C ALA A 52 -19.12 0.34 -4.97
N LYS A 53 -20.25 0.02 -4.32
CA LYS A 53 -20.34 -1.14 -3.42
C LYS A 53 -20.08 -2.42 -4.20
N LEU A 54 -19.30 -3.33 -3.62
CA LEU A 54 -18.97 -4.64 -4.19
C LEU A 54 -18.26 -4.56 -5.55
N ALA A 55 -17.75 -3.38 -5.94
CA ALA A 55 -16.94 -3.26 -7.13
C ALA A 55 -15.58 -3.91 -6.89
N THR A 56 -15.17 -4.75 -7.84
CA THR A 56 -13.80 -5.26 -7.89
C THR A 56 -12.94 -4.28 -8.68
N GLN A 57 -11.86 -3.82 -8.05
CA GLN A 57 -10.97 -2.77 -8.56
C GLN A 57 -9.54 -3.28 -8.53
N MET A 58 -8.84 -3.18 -9.66
CA MET A 58 -7.38 -3.29 -9.70
C MET A 58 -6.80 -1.90 -9.49
N ILE A 59 -5.90 -1.76 -8.53
CA ILE A 59 -5.33 -0.50 -8.07
C ILE A 59 -3.81 -0.53 -8.25
N THR A 60 -3.24 0.56 -8.77
CA THR A 60 -1.81 0.76 -8.91
C THR A 60 -1.40 2.05 -8.22
N TYR A 61 -0.40 2.01 -7.35
CA TYR A 61 0.26 3.21 -6.82
C TYR A 61 1.76 2.99 -6.70
N ARG A 62 2.52 4.08 -6.71
CA ARG A 62 3.98 4.06 -6.92
C ARG A 62 4.72 5.11 -6.11
N LEU A 63 6.01 4.90 -5.89
CA LEU A 63 6.89 5.88 -5.25
C LEU A 63 6.94 7.18 -6.08
N ALA A 64 7.11 8.32 -5.42
CA ALA A 64 7.06 9.61 -6.10
C ALA A 64 8.21 9.82 -7.11
N ASP A 65 9.32 9.13 -6.93
CA ASP A 65 10.56 9.18 -7.71
C ASP A 65 10.68 8.04 -8.75
N SER A 66 9.67 7.17 -8.86
CA SER A 66 9.70 5.96 -9.72
C SER A 66 9.61 6.21 -11.22
N LEU A 67 9.43 7.46 -11.67
CA LEU A 67 9.31 7.79 -13.09
C LEU A 67 10.15 9.01 -13.48
N PRO A 68 10.74 9.02 -14.69
CA PRO A 68 11.31 10.23 -15.27
C PRO A 68 10.25 11.33 -15.45
N ALA A 69 10.64 12.58 -15.23
CA ALA A 69 9.75 13.72 -15.36
C ALA A 69 9.09 13.80 -16.76
N GLU A 70 9.85 13.48 -17.80
CA GLU A 70 9.38 13.50 -19.20
C GLU A 70 8.23 12.52 -19.46
N VAL A 71 8.29 11.34 -18.84
CA VAL A 71 7.25 10.30 -18.97
C VAL A 71 5.97 10.75 -18.26
N ALA A 72 6.11 11.42 -17.11
CA ALA A 72 5.01 11.90 -16.29
C ALA A 72 4.26 13.10 -16.91
N LEU A 73 4.96 14.01 -17.60
CA LEU A 73 4.41 15.30 -18.07
C LEU A 73 3.47 15.20 -19.29
N ARG A 74 3.62 14.18 -20.15
CA ARG A 74 2.83 14.08 -21.39
C ARG A 74 1.55 13.26 -21.20
N ARG A 75 0.61 13.78 -20.41
CA ARG A 75 -0.70 13.13 -20.22
C ARG A 75 -1.65 13.48 -21.38
N PRO A 76 -2.29 12.50 -22.01
CA PRO A 76 -3.27 12.76 -23.07
C PRO A 76 -4.57 13.34 -22.51
N ASN A 77 -5.40 13.88 -23.41
CA ASN A 77 -6.75 14.30 -23.09
C ASN A 77 -7.54 13.12 -22.50
N GLU A 78 -8.37 13.35 -21.50
CA GLU A 78 -9.17 12.30 -20.86
C GLU A 78 -10.16 11.63 -21.82
N ARG A 79 -10.63 12.35 -22.84
CA ARG A 79 -11.53 11.82 -23.88
C ARG A 79 -10.81 10.94 -24.91
N ASP A 80 -9.48 11.07 -25.01
CA ASP A 80 -8.66 10.25 -25.91
C ASP A 80 -8.36 8.90 -25.26
N THR A 81 -9.30 7.96 -25.40
CA THR A 81 -9.23 6.64 -24.77
C THR A 81 -7.99 5.86 -25.21
N ASP A 82 -7.61 5.95 -26.48
CA ASP A 82 -6.44 5.27 -27.02
C ASP A 82 -5.15 5.91 -26.52
N GLY A 83 -5.11 7.24 -26.44
CA GLY A 83 -4.04 7.98 -25.80
C GLY A 83 -3.87 7.57 -24.35
N GLN A 84 -4.95 7.51 -23.56
CA GLN A 84 -4.88 7.08 -22.16
C GLN A 84 -4.33 5.65 -22.02
N GLN A 85 -4.72 4.74 -22.92
CA GLN A 85 -4.18 3.38 -22.94
C GLN A 85 -2.68 3.36 -23.27
N ARG A 86 -2.24 4.08 -24.31
CA ARG A 86 -0.81 4.21 -24.65
C ARG A 86 -0.01 4.84 -23.52
N TYR A 87 -0.57 5.86 -22.87
CA TYR A 87 0.06 6.54 -21.73
C TYR A 87 0.24 5.58 -20.56
N ARG A 88 -0.79 4.82 -20.18
CA ARG A 88 -0.71 3.80 -19.12
C ARG A 88 0.37 2.76 -19.40
N LYS A 89 0.36 2.18 -20.61
CA LYS A 89 1.39 1.20 -21.02
C LYS A 89 2.80 1.77 -20.93
N ARG A 90 3.01 3.02 -21.36
CA ARG A 90 4.31 3.69 -21.25
C ARG A 90 4.73 3.87 -19.80
N ILE A 91 3.79 4.18 -18.91
CA ILE A 91 4.12 4.31 -17.49
C ILE A 91 4.46 2.95 -16.91
N GLU A 92 3.61 1.93 -17.11
CA GLU A 92 3.85 0.56 -16.63
C GLU A 92 5.24 0.07 -17.07
N SER A 93 5.58 0.21 -18.36
CA SER A 93 6.91 -0.13 -18.88
C SER A 93 8.05 0.67 -18.23
N ALA A 94 7.84 1.95 -17.92
CA ALA A 94 8.84 2.76 -17.23
C ALA A 94 9.01 2.38 -15.75
N LEU A 95 7.95 1.90 -15.09
CA LEU A 95 8.02 1.39 -13.72
C LEU A 95 8.84 0.10 -13.63
N ASP A 96 8.64 -0.80 -14.58
CA ASP A 96 9.38 -2.06 -14.69
C ASP A 96 10.89 -1.83 -14.87
N GLY A 97 11.29 -0.67 -15.41
CA GLY A 97 12.68 -0.23 -15.49
C GLY A 97 13.36 0.02 -14.14
N GLY A 98 12.65 -0.04 -13.01
CA GLY A 98 13.25 0.02 -11.67
C GLY A 98 13.90 1.35 -11.33
N LEU A 99 13.38 2.45 -11.87
CA LEU A 99 13.89 3.79 -11.61
C LEU A 99 13.48 4.32 -10.22
N GLY A 100 14.21 5.33 -9.75
CA GLY A 100 14.02 5.94 -8.44
C GLY A 100 14.71 5.16 -7.31
N SER A 101 14.32 5.43 -6.07
CA SER A 101 14.92 4.82 -4.88
C SER A 101 14.72 3.31 -4.76
N CYS A 102 13.68 2.76 -5.41
CA CYS A 102 13.33 1.34 -5.31
C CYS A 102 13.28 0.80 -3.87
N CYS A 103 12.88 1.64 -2.91
CA CYS A 103 12.94 1.28 -1.49
C CYS A 103 12.01 0.12 -1.13
N LEU A 104 11.03 -0.23 -1.97
CA LEU A 104 10.17 -1.39 -1.72
C LEU A 104 10.89 -2.73 -1.96
N ARG A 105 12.13 -2.72 -2.48
CA ARG A 105 13.00 -3.93 -2.48
C ARG A 105 13.41 -4.34 -1.06
N MET A 106 13.33 -3.41 -0.10
CA MET A 106 13.67 -3.70 1.28
C MET A 106 12.58 -4.61 1.88
N PRO A 107 12.94 -5.81 2.38
CA PRO A 107 11.98 -6.75 2.96
C PRO A 107 11.04 -6.13 3.98
N GLU A 108 11.56 -5.29 4.86
CA GLU A 108 10.80 -4.71 5.97
C GLU A 108 9.72 -3.75 5.47
N ILE A 109 9.95 -3.08 4.33
CA ILE A 109 8.97 -2.16 3.73
C ILE A 109 7.92 -2.95 2.96
N ALA A 110 8.34 -3.95 2.17
CA ALA A 110 7.42 -4.77 1.40
C ALA A 110 6.49 -5.60 2.29
N ASP A 111 7.03 -6.20 3.37
CA ASP A 111 6.26 -6.97 4.34
C ASP A 111 5.23 -6.06 5.05
N GLU A 112 5.61 -4.83 5.43
CA GLU A 112 4.71 -3.86 6.06
C GLU A 112 3.56 -3.43 5.13
N ILE A 113 3.81 -3.31 3.82
CA ILE A 113 2.76 -3.04 2.83
C ILE A 113 1.73 -4.18 2.82
N ILE A 114 2.19 -5.43 2.81
CA ILE A 114 1.31 -6.60 2.81
C ILE A 114 0.50 -6.66 4.11
N LEU A 115 1.14 -6.46 5.27
CA LEU A 115 0.47 -6.39 6.57
C LEU A 115 -0.60 -5.28 6.60
N THR A 116 -0.31 -4.12 6.01
CA THR A 116 -1.26 -3.01 5.90
C THR A 116 -2.49 -3.40 5.09
N TRP A 117 -2.32 -4.14 3.99
CA TRP A 117 -3.45 -4.65 3.21
C TRP A 117 -4.24 -5.69 3.97
N GLN A 118 -3.58 -6.61 4.69
CA GLN A 118 -4.24 -7.67 5.45
C GLN A 118 -5.01 -7.14 6.68
N HIS A 119 -4.54 -6.05 7.30
CA HIS A 119 -5.08 -5.52 8.56
C HIS A 119 -6.60 -5.27 8.56
N PHE A 120 -7.16 -4.84 7.42
CA PHE A 120 -8.59 -4.55 7.30
C PHE A 120 -9.39 -5.62 6.54
N VAL A 121 -8.81 -6.80 6.33
CA VAL A 121 -9.51 -7.95 5.75
C VAL A 121 -10.20 -8.75 6.86
N PRO A 122 -11.48 -9.14 6.74
CA PRO A 122 -12.40 -8.84 5.64
C PRO A 122 -13.28 -7.61 5.90
N GLU A 123 -12.95 -6.73 6.84
CA GLU A 123 -13.85 -5.64 7.29
C GLU A 123 -14.12 -4.56 6.23
N ARG A 124 -13.10 -4.14 5.48
CA ARG A 124 -13.21 -3.01 4.53
C ARG A 124 -13.28 -3.46 3.07
N TYR A 125 -12.64 -4.59 2.78
CA TYR A 125 -12.51 -5.14 1.44
C TYR A 125 -12.12 -6.61 1.51
N ARG A 126 -12.36 -7.33 0.42
CA ARG A 126 -11.73 -8.63 0.16
C ARG A 126 -10.45 -8.39 -0.63
N LEU A 127 -9.35 -8.99 -0.21
CA LEU A 127 -8.07 -8.91 -0.88
C LEU A 127 -7.94 -10.12 -1.81
N LEU A 128 -7.78 -9.89 -3.13
CA LEU A 128 -7.95 -10.92 -4.16
C LEU A 128 -6.63 -11.33 -4.83
N ALA A 129 -5.83 -10.34 -5.24
CA ALA A 129 -4.50 -10.56 -5.81
C ALA A 129 -3.64 -9.31 -5.59
N TRP A 130 -2.35 -9.47 -5.37
CA TRP A 130 -1.41 -8.37 -5.16
C TRP A 130 0.00 -8.73 -5.55
N VAL A 131 0.80 -7.70 -5.81
CA VAL A 131 2.25 -7.75 -5.93
C VAL A 131 2.86 -6.44 -5.45
N VAL A 132 3.95 -6.55 -4.67
CA VAL A 132 4.84 -5.43 -4.34
C VAL A 132 6.04 -5.51 -5.26
N MET A 133 6.20 -4.51 -6.11
CA MET A 133 7.34 -4.34 -7.01
C MET A 133 8.35 -3.39 -6.35
N PRO A 134 9.61 -3.32 -6.84
CA PRO A 134 10.65 -2.45 -6.28
C PRO A 134 10.26 -0.99 -6.01
N ASN A 135 9.42 -0.40 -6.86
CA ASN A 135 9.07 1.03 -6.80
C ASN A 135 7.56 1.31 -6.94
N HIS A 136 6.74 0.28 -7.05
CA HIS A 136 5.29 0.39 -7.19
C HIS A 136 4.59 -0.88 -6.70
N VAL A 137 3.26 -0.86 -6.69
CA VAL A 137 2.45 -2.01 -6.31
C VAL A 137 1.25 -2.14 -7.22
N HIS A 138 0.77 -3.36 -7.39
CA HIS A 138 -0.55 -3.65 -7.92
C HIS A 138 -1.35 -4.46 -6.90
N VAL A 139 -2.60 -4.07 -6.67
CA VAL A 139 -3.49 -4.75 -5.72
C VAL A 139 -4.91 -4.77 -6.26
N MET A 140 -5.54 -5.93 -6.22
CA MET A 140 -6.92 -6.15 -6.62
C MET A 140 -7.76 -6.47 -5.38
N ILE A 141 -8.82 -5.70 -5.20
CA ILE A 141 -9.75 -5.84 -4.08
C ILE A 141 -11.20 -5.81 -4.54
N THR A 142 -12.09 -6.42 -3.76
CA THR A 142 -13.53 -6.12 -3.81
C THR A 142 -13.88 -5.19 -2.66
N VAL A 143 -14.37 -4.00 -2.96
CA VAL A 143 -14.71 -2.96 -1.97
C VAL A 143 -16.01 -3.33 -1.26
N LEU A 144 -16.02 -3.34 0.08
CA LEU A 144 -17.23 -3.63 0.85
C LEU A 144 -18.05 -2.37 1.18
N PRO A 145 -19.36 -2.50 1.46
CA PRO A 145 -20.21 -1.36 1.76
C PRO A 145 -19.70 -0.51 2.93
N GLY A 146 -19.82 0.81 2.80
CA GLY A 146 -19.47 1.76 3.86
C GLY A 146 -18.04 2.30 3.78
N TRP A 147 -17.23 1.78 2.87
CA TRP A 147 -15.84 2.18 2.69
C TRP A 147 -15.58 2.68 1.25
N PRO A 148 -15.48 4.00 1.04
CA PRO A 148 -15.09 4.56 -0.25
C PRO A 148 -13.68 4.11 -0.63
N LEU A 149 -13.48 3.74 -1.90
CA LEU A 149 -12.17 3.29 -2.40
C LEU A 149 -11.05 4.29 -2.06
N ALA A 150 -11.29 5.58 -2.26
CA ALA A 150 -10.30 6.62 -1.99
C ALA A 150 -9.88 6.66 -0.51
N LYS A 151 -10.77 6.34 0.43
CA LYS A 151 -10.45 6.28 1.87
C LYS A 151 -9.60 5.06 2.21
N ILE A 152 -9.88 3.93 1.57
CA ILE A 152 -9.06 2.71 1.69
C ILE A 152 -7.63 3.01 1.22
N VAL A 153 -7.47 3.48 -0.02
CA VAL A 153 -6.13 3.75 -0.59
C VAL A 153 -5.41 4.88 0.16
N GLN A 154 -6.12 5.93 0.59
CA GLN A 154 -5.56 6.97 1.43
C GLN A 154 -4.98 6.37 2.71
N SER A 155 -5.73 5.50 3.41
CA SER A 155 -5.27 4.91 4.67
C SER A 155 -4.00 4.07 4.49
N TRP A 156 -3.94 3.24 3.44
CA TRP A 156 -2.75 2.45 3.11
C TRP A 156 -1.53 3.33 2.87
N LYS A 157 -1.67 4.33 1.98
CA LYS A 157 -0.56 5.21 1.58
C LYS A 157 -0.12 6.12 2.73
N SER A 158 -1.03 6.56 3.59
CA SER A 158 -0.70 7.37 4.77
C SER A 158 0.12 6.59 5.79
N TRP A 159 -0.21 5.31 6.02
CA TRP A 159 0.54 4.47 6.95
C TRP A 159 1.90 4.08 6.37
N THR A 160 1.90 3.38 5.24
CA THR A 160 3.12 2.87 4.59
C THR A 160 4.05 3.99 4.12
N GLY A 161 3.51 5.16 3.75
CA GLY A 161 4.32 6.32 3.40
C GLY A 161 5.19 6.81 4.56
N LYS A 162 4.68 6.77 5.81
CA LYS A 162 5.47 7.11 7.00
C LYS A 162 6.59 6.10 7.23
N VAL A 163 6.31 4.82 7.03
CA VAL A 163 7.29 3.74 7.15
C VAL A 163 8.42 3.93 6.13
N ILE A 164 8.06 4.18 4.87
CA ILE A 164 9.01 4.45 3.79
C ILE A 164 9.89 5.66 4.12
N THR A 165 9.28 6.82 4.45
CA THR A 165 10.05 8.03 4.75
C THR A 165 10.98 7.83 5.93
N LYS A 166 10.53 7.15 7.00
CA LYS A 166 11.36 6.85 8.16
C LYS A 166 12.57 5.99 7.77
N ARG A 167 12.35 4.87 7.07
CA ARG A 167 13.42 3.96 6.65
C ARG A 167 14.41 4.62 5.69
N GLN A 168 13.93 5.40 4.73
CA GLN A 168 14.80 6.16 3.84
C GLN A 168 15.66 7.18 4.61
N GLY A 169 15.10 7.83 5.64
CA GLY A 169 15.84 8.73 6.51
C GLY A 169 16.91 8.02 7.35
N GLU A 170 16.61 6.84 7.89
CA GLU A 170 17.58 6.00 8.62
C GLU A 170 18.75 5.55 7.73
N LEU A 171 18.51 5.41 6.42
CA LEU A 171 19.53 5.11 5.41
C LEU A 171 20.29 6.35 4.88
N GLY A 172 19.97 7.55 5.38
CA GLY A 172 20.65 8.78 4.98
C GLY A 172 20.32 9.29 3.57
N LEU A 173 19.20 8.87 2.97
CA LEU A 173 18.76 9.40 1.68
C LEU A 173 18.40 10.89 1.82
N ALA A 174 19.07 11.75 1.04
CA ALA A 174 18.99 13.21 1.17
C ALA A 174 17.60 13.81 0.89
N SER A 175 16.69 13.07 0.24
CA SER A 175 15.32 13.49 -0.05
C SER A 175 14.38 12.29 0.01
N PRO A 176 14.02 11.81 1.21
CA PRO A 176 13.14 10.66 1.33
C PRO A 176 11.76 11.05 0.80
N ARG A 177 11.32 10.34 -0.24
CA ARG A 177 10.01 10.54 -0.86
C ARG A 177 9.16 9.31 -0.62
N GLY A 178 7.97 9.53 -0.08
CA GLY A 178 6.95 8.49 0.02
C GLY A 178 6.26 8.26 -1.33
N TRP A 179 4.98 7.96 -1.25
CA TRP A 179 4.17 7.70 -2.43
C TRP A 179 3.96 8.94 -3.30
N GLN A 180 3.88 8.73 -4.62
CA GLN A 180 3.31 9.70 -5.55
C GLN A 180 1.92 10.11 -5.05
N ARG A 181 1.53 11.37 -5.28
CA ARG A 181 0.13 11.79 -5.14
C ARG A 181 -0.74 11.01 -6.13
N ASP A 182 -1.96 10.68 -5.70
CA ASP A 182 -2.96 9.93 -6.48
C ASP A 182 -2.63 8.44 -6.72
N TYR A 183 -3.55 7.70 -7.32
CA TYR A 183 -3.41 6.29 -7.70
C TYR A 183 -4.19 6.00 -8.99
N TRP A 184 -3.95 4.85 -9.61
CA TRP A 184 -4.81 4.36 -10.69
C TRP A 184 -5.72 3.27 -10.18
N ASP A 185 -6.98 3.27 -10.61
CA ASP A 185 -7.91 2.16 -10.47
C ASP A 185 -8.50 1.76 -11.83
N ARG A 186 -8.88 0.48 -11.92
CA ARG A 186 -9.55 -0.12 -13.07
C ARG A 186 -10.64 -1.06 -12.59
N LEU A 187 -11.88 -0.73 -12.96
CA LEU A 187 -13.05 -1.55 -12.66
C LEU A 187 -12.97 -2.88 -13.42
N ILE A 188 -13.00 -3.97 -12.66
CA ILE A 188 -13.13 -5.33 -13.19
C ILE A 188 -14.60 -5.60 -13.48
N ARG A 189 -14.91 -5.95 -14.73
CA ARG A 189 -16.29 -5.94 -15.26
C ARG A 189 -16.91 -7.32 -15.41
N ASN A 190 -16.08 -8.35 -15.53
CA ASN A 190 -16.48 -9.74 -15.73
C ASN A 190 -15.32 -10.67 -15.35
N GLU A 191 -15.60 -11.97 -15.37
CA GLU A 191 -14.65 -13.02 -15.00
C GLU A 191 -13.40 -13.06 -15.88
N GLU A 192 -13.56 -12.87 -17.19
CA GLU A 192 -12.42 -12.86 -18.11
C GLU A 192 -11.47 -11.69 -17.83
N HIS A 193 -12.02 -10.51 -17.52
CA HIS A 193 -11.21 -9.36 -17.10
C HIS A 193 -10.56 -9.62 -15.73
N PHE A 194 -11.26 -10.30 -14.81
CA PHE A 194 -10.71 -10.69 -13.51
C PHE A 194 -9.48 -11.58 -13.68
N CYS A 195 -9.60 -12.68 -14.43
CA CYS A 195 -8.50 -13.61 -14.68
C CYS A 195 -7.31 -12.90 -15.32
N ARG A 196 -7.53 -12.11 -16.37
CA ARG A 196 -6.46 -11.34 -17.02
C ARG A 196 -5.77 -10.35 -16.09
N ALA A 197 -6.53 -9.66 -15.23
CA ALA A 197 -5.97 -8.72 -14.27
C ALA A 197 -5.17 -9.44 -13.17
N ARG A 198 -5.67 -10.58 -12.66
CA ARG A 198 -4.95 -11.42 -11.71
C ARG A 198 -3.63 -11.91 -12.31
N ASP A 199 -3.69 -12.48 -13.51
CA ASP A 199 -2.53 -13.05 -14.17
C ASP A 199 -1.52 -11.94 -14.48
N TYR A 200 -1.97 -10.76 -14.91
CA TYR A 200 -1.10 -9.57 -15.06
C TYR A 200 -0.37 -9.23 -13.75
N ILE A 201 -1.09 -9.15 -12.63
CA ILE A 201 -0.49 -8.85 -11.31
C ILE A 201 0.59 -9.88 -10.97
N HIS A 202 0.29 -11.16 -11.15
CA HIS A 202 1.19 -12.26 -10.81
C HIS A 202 2.42 -12.34 -11.74
N HIS A 203 2.27 -12.00 -13.02
CA HIS A 203 3.36 -12.05 -14.00
C HIS A 203 4.22 -10.78 -14.03
N ASN A 204 3.81 -9.70 -13.37
CA ASN A 204 4.53 -8.43 -13.42
C ASN A 204 6.01 -8.54 -12.95
N PRO A 205 6.37 -9.31 -11.90
CA PRO A 205 7.77 -9.58 -11.56
C PRO A 205 8.58 -10.22 -12.68
N ILE A 206 7.98 -11.12 -13.47
CA ILE A 206 8.64 -11.79 -14.61
C ILE A 206 8.85 -10.80 -15.74
N SER A 207 7.83 -10.01 -16.07
CA SER A 207 7.93 -8.96 -17.10
C SER A 207 9.04 -7.95 -16.77
N ALA A 208 9.29 -7.70 -15.49
CA ALA A 208 10.38 -6.84 -15.00
C ALA A 208 11.73 -7.58 -14.84
N GLY A 209 11.82 -8.87 -15.19
CA GLY A 209 13.04 -9.68 -15.10
C GLY A 209 13.51 -9.97 -13.66
N LEU A 210 12.60 -9.92 -12.67
CA LEU A 210 12.92 -10.10 -11.25
C LEU A 210 12.89 -11.57 -10.81
N CYS A 211 12.18 -12.43 -11.52
CA CYS A 211 12.09 -13.86 -11.26
C CYS A 211 11.69 -14.65 -12.52
N GLN A 212 11.77 -15.98 -12.47
CA GLN A 212 11.45 -16.86 -13.60
C GLN A 212 9.99 -17.35 -13.57
N SER A 213 9.40 -17.52 -12.38
CA SER A 213 8.00 -17.89 -12.22
C SER A 213 7.27 -16.97 -11.23
N PRO A 214 5.93 -16.84 -11.30
CA PRO A 214 5.19 -15.96 -10.39
C PRO A 214 5.37 -16.34 -8.91
N GLN A 215 5.53 -17.64 -8.63
CA GLN A 215 5.69 -18.21 -7.30
C GLN A 215 7.05 -17.87 -6.67
N ASP A 216 8.06 -17.53 -7.46
CA ASP A 216 9.39 -17.18 -6.95
C ASP A 216 9.43 -15.77 -6.34
N TRP A 217 8.44 -14.93 -6.64
CA TRP A 217 8.36 -13.57 -6.09
C TRP A 217 7.60 -13.54 -4.76
N ARG A 218 8.34 -13.60 -3.65
CA ARG A 218 7.78 -13.71 -2.29
C ARG A 218 6.78 -12.61 -1.91
N TRP A 219 6.86 -11.43 -2.53
CA TRP A 219 5.95 -10.31 -2.25
C TRP A 219 4.80 -10.24 -3.25
N SER A 220 4.28 -11.40 -3.65
CA SER A 220 3.11 -11.57 -4.51
C SER A 220 2.09 -12.45 -3.81
N SER A 221 0.83 -12.36 -4.21
CA SER A 221 -0.18 -13.39 -3.89
C SER A 221 -0.03 -14.67 -4.71
N ALA A 222 0.91 -14.71 -5.65
CA ALA A 222 1.18 -15.87 -6.49
C ALA A 222 2.00 -16.96 -5.77
N VAL A 223 2.72 -16.62 -4.70
CA VAL A 223 3.38 -17.62 -3.85
C VAL A 223 2.31 -18.56 -3.32
N VAL A 224 2.53 -19.85 -3.56
CA VAL A 224 1.74 -20.90 -2.92
C VAL A 224 2.17 -20.91 -1.45
N GLY A 225 1.26 -20.52 -0.56
CA GLY A 225 1.40 -20.72 0.88
C GLY A 225 1.17 -22.17 1.26
#